data_AF-A0A523RCP3-F1
#
_entry.id   AF-A0A523RCP3-F1
#
_cell.length_a   1.000
_cell.length_b   1.000
_cell.length_c   1.000
_cell.angle_alpha   90.00
_cell.angle_beta   90.00
_cell.angle_gamma   90.00
#
_symmetry.space_group_name_H-M   'P 1'
#
loop_
_entity.id
_entity.type
_entity.pdbx_description
1 polymer ?
#
loop_
_entity_poly.entity_id
_entity_poly.type
_entity_poly.pdbx_seq_one_letter_code
_entity_poly.pdbx_strand_id
1 'polypeptide(L)'
;MTQILIIEKWLSIAQQNPWIRMRGSGDANDICAFEEALKTQDFFQCGTIAELYSFLSRGNWMLGQPFYFQNLCFINQINAGDEWLVIRDGLAFESLTAGAMEYPEFKKWVKRVMKATEQDLRNLTY
;
A
#
# COMPACT_ATOMS: atom_id res chain seq x y z
N MET A 1 0.95 2.98 19.81
CA MET A 1 2.01 2.31 19.00
C MET A 1 2.83 3.41 18.35
N THR A 2 4.16 3.37 18.40
CA THR A 2 4.99 4.38 17.74
C THR A 2 5.02 4.13 16.22
N GLN A 3 5.29 5.15 15.41
CA GLN A 3 5.33 5.06 13.94
C GLN A 3 6.40 4.08 13.42
N ILE A 4 7.47 3.85 14.18
CA ILE A 4 8.47 2.85 13.82
C ILE A 4 7.89 1.43 13.94
N LEU A 5 7.21 1.15 15.06
CA LEU A 5 6.64 -0.18 15.33
C LEU A 5 5.53 -0.57 14.34
N ILE A 6 4.81 0.39 13.76
CA ILE A 6 3.76 0.10 12.78
C ILE A 6 4.35 -0.22 11.39
N ILE A 7 5.41 0.48 10.98
CA ILE A 7 6.11 0.22 9.71
C ILE A 7 6.77 -1.16 9.72
N GLU A 8 7.37 -1.56 10.85
CA GLU A 8 7.94 -2.90 11.01
C GLU A 8 6.89 -4.01 10.82
N LYS A 9 5.65 -3.78 11.28
CA LYS A 9 4.54 -4.72 11.06
C LYS A 9 4.14 -4.77 9.59
N TRP A 10 4.02 -3.63 8.92
CA TRP A 10 3.71 -3.59 7.49
C TRP A 10 4.79 -4.31 6.66
N LEU A 11 6.06 -4.08 7.00
CA LEU A 11 7.18 -4.76 6.38
C LEU A 11 7.10 -6.28 6.60
N SER A 12 6.82 -6.73 7.81
CA SER A 12 6.66 -8.16 8.10
C SER A 12 5.53 -8.80 7.31
N ILE A 13 4.40 -8.10 7.14
CA ILE A 13 3.27 -8.54 6.29
C ILE A 13 3.70 -8.62 4.83
N ALA A 14 4.39 -7.59 4.32
CA ALA A 14 4.88 -7.54 2.94
C ALA A 14 5.87 -8.68 2.63
N GLN A 15 6.78 -8.97 3.55
CA GLN A 15 7.78 -10.04 3.40
C GLN A 15 7.17 -11.44 3.35
N GLN A 16 5.98 -11.63 3.91
CA GLN A 16 5.23 -12.88 3.82
C GLN A 16 4.44 -13.01 2.50
N ASN A 17 4.27 -11.92 1.75
CA ASN A 17 3.57 -11.92 0.47
C ASN A 17 4.57 -12.25 -0.67
N PRO A 18 4.37 -13.34 -1.43
CA PRO A 18 5.32 -13.77 -2.45
C PRO A 18 5.51 -12.78 -3.61
N TRP A 19 4.54 -11.90 -3.85
CA TRP A 19 4.56 -10.91 -4.94
C TRP A 19 5.34 -9.65 -4.60
N ILE A 20 5.46 -9.30 -3.32
CA ILE A 20 6.01 -8.00 -2.86
C ILE A 20 7.10 -8.13 -1.80
N ARG A 21 7.54 -9.35 -1.49
CA ARG A 21 8.71 -9.58 -0.62
C ARG A 21 10.01 -8.99 -1.21
N MET A 22 10.07 -8.89 -2.54
CA MET A 22 11.09 -8.18 -3.29
C MET A 22 10.44 -6.97 -3.95
N ARG A 23 11.13 -5.83 -3.94
CA ARG A 23 10.74 -4.64 -4.69
C ARG A 23 11.45 -4.62 -6.05
N GLY A 24 10.80 -4.02 -7.05
CA GLY A 24 11.36 -3.91 -8.40
C GLY A 24 10.77 -4.94 -9.37
N SER A 25 11.58 -5.38 -10.33
CA SER A 25 11.20 -6.33 -11.39
C SER A 25 12.37 -7.27 -11.66
N GLY A 26 12.08 -8.58 -11.73
CA GLY A 26 13.02 -9.60 -12.19
C GLY A 26 12.96 -9.86 -13.70
N ASP A 27 12.21 -9.06 -14.47
CA ASP A 27 12.11 -9.22 -15.93
C ASP A 27 13.44 -8.89 -16.60
N ALA A 28 14.06 -9.89 -17.22
CA ALA A 28 15.34 -9.74 -17.92
C ALA A 28 15.28 -8.78 -19.13
N ASN A 29 14.09 -8.41 -19.60
CA ASN A 29 13.89 -7.46 -20.70
C ASN A 29 13.69 -6.01 -20.22
N ASP A 30 13.50 -5.80 -18.91
CA ASP A 30 13.40 -4.47 -18.32
C ASP A 30 14.81 -3.95 -18.02
N ILE A 31 15.24 -2.94 -18.78
CA ILE A 31 16.58 -2.32 -18.61
C ILE A 31 16.76 -1.62 -17.27
N CYS A 32 15.67 -1.36 -16.55
CA CYS A 32 15.65 -0.79 -15.21
C CYS A 32 15.31 -1.85 -14.14
N ALA A 33 15.27 -3.13 -14.50
CA ALA A 33 15.05 -4.24 -13.58
C ALA A 33 16.06 -4.23 -12.44
N PHE A 34 15.55 -4.34 -11.23
CA PHE A 34 16.31 -4.64 -10.03
C PHE A 34 15.42 -5.41 -9.08
N GLU A 35 16.02 -6.20 -8.18
CA GLU A 35 15.31 -6.83 -7.09
C GLU A 35 16.04 -6.57 -5.78
N GLU A 36 15.36 -5.90 -4.86
CA GLU A 36 15.87 -5.68 -3.50
C GLU A 36 14.83 -6.08 -2.45
N ALA A 37 15.30 -6.47 -1.27
CA ALA A 37 14.39 -6.64 -0.14
C ALA A 37 13.81 -5.28 0.27
N LEU A 38 12.50 -5.25 0.54
CA LEU A 38 11.83 -4.08 1.08
C LEU A 38 12.40 -3.74 2.47
N LYS A 39 12.65 -2.45 2.75
CA LYS A 39 13.19 -1.95 4.01
C LYS A 39 12.23 -0.91 4.61
N THR A 40 12.33 -0.69 5.92
CA THR A 40 11.48 0.30 6.63
C THR A 40 11.63 1.72 6.07
N GLN A 41 12.83 2.08 5.61
CA GLN A 41 13.14 3.37 4.99
C GLN A 41 12.45 3.61 3.64
N ASP A 42 11.91 2.56 3.01
CA ASP A 42 11.23 2.67 1.72
C ASP A 42 9.79 3.16 1.84
N PHE A 43 9.24 3.16 3.07
CA PHE A 43 7.87 3.57 3.33
C PHE A 43 7.74 5.08 3.30
N PHE A 44 7.02 5.60 2.30
CA PHE A 44 6.80 7.03 2.16
C PHE A 44 5.52 7.50 2.85
N GLN A 45 5.66 8.47 3.76
CA GLN A 45 4.53 9.09 4.45
C GLN A 45 3.88 10.16 3.57
N CYS A 46 2.59 10.00 3.30
CA CYS A 46 1.74 11.05 2.76
C CYS A 46 1.18 11.89 3.92
N GLY A 47 1.31 13.20 3.85
CA GLY A 47 0.76 14.16 4.81
C GLY A 47 -0.74 14.39 4.65
N THR A 48 -1.30 14.10 3.47
CA THR A 48 -2.73 14.29 3.18
C THR A 48 -3.34 13.15 2.36
N ILE A 49 -4.67 12.98 2.43
CA ILE A 49 -5.40 12.05 1.56
C ILE A 49 -5.27 12.44 0.08
N ALA A 50 -5.13 13.73 -0.23
CA ALA A 50 -4.92 14.20 -1.60
C ALA A 50 -3.56 13.76 -2.15
N GLU A 51 -2.51 13.89 -1.35
CA GLU A 51 -1.17 13.43 -1.71
C GLU A 51 -1.15 11.91 -1.90
N LEU A 52 -1.71 11.17 -0.93
CA LEU A 52 -1.86 9.72 -1.02
C LEU A 52 -2.56 9.32 -2.32
N TYR A 53 -3.72 9.91 -2.59
CA TYR A 53 -4.45 9.64 -3.84
C TYR A 53 -3.61 9.97 -5.07
N SER A 54 -2.86 11.08 -5.06
CA SER A 54 -2.04 11.47 -6.20
C SER A 54 -0.91 10.47 -6.48
N PHE A 55 -0.37 9.80 -5.46
CA PHE A 55 0.58 8.70 -5.66
C PHE A 55 -0.12 7.44 -6.15
N LEU A 56 -1.19 7.00 -5.48
CA LEU A 56 -1.85 5.71 -5.77
C LEU A 56 -2.64 5.70 -7.09
N SER A 57 -3.17 6.84 -7.52
CA SER A 57 -3.91 6.97 -8.80
C SER A 57 -2.99 7.15 -10.01
N ARG A 58 -1.70 7.43 -9.77
CA ARG A 58 -0.69 7.45 -10.83
C ARG A 58 -0.15 6.05 -11.04
N GLY A 59 0.24 5.79 -12.28
CA GLY A 59 0.96 4.57 -12.65
C GLY A 59 2.48 4.69 -12.45
N ASN A 60 3.19 3.71 -13.02
CA ASN A 60 4.66 3.64 -13.09
C ASN A 60 5.35 3.42 -11.75
N TRP A 61 4.70 2.69 -10.83
CA TRP A 61 5.33 2.23 -9.60
C TRP A 61 5.88 0.82 -9.74
N MET A 62 7.06 0.60 -9.16
CA MET A 62 7.62 -0.74 -9.01
C MET A 62 6.78 -1.59 -8.06
N LEU A 63 6.89 -2.91 -8.16
CA LEU A 63 6.37 -3.83 -7.14
C LEU A 63 7.03 -3.51 -5.79
N GLY A 64 6.28 -3.68 -4.71
CA GLY A 64 6.74 -3.43 -3.35
C GLY A 64 6.84 -1.94 -2.97
N GLN A 65 6.51 -0.99 -3.85
CA GLN A 65 6.51 0.44 -3.51
C GLN A 65 5.47 0.73 -2.41
N PRO A 66 5.87 1.21 -1.21
CA PRO A 66 4.94 1.54 -0.14
C PRO A 66 4.61 3.03 -0.08
N PHE A 67 3.34 3.33 0.13
CA PHE A 67 2.85 4.65 0.55
C PHE A 67 1.96 4.48 1.78
N TYR A 68 1.92 5.45 2.67
CA TYR A 68 1.00 5.38 3.80
C TYR A 68 0.48 6.75 4.24
N PHE A 69 -0.71 6.76 4.82
CA PHE A 69 -1.31 7.91 5.47
C PHE A 69 -1.76 7.48 6.87
N GLN A 70 -1.21 8.13 7.89
CA GLN A 70 -1.45 7.75 9.30
C GLN A 70 -1.12 6.26 9.53
N ASN A 71 -2.12 5.44 9.85
CA ASN A 71 -2.00 4.01 10.08
C ASN A 71 -2.56 3.14 8.95
N LEU A 72 -2.76 3.72 7.76
CA LEU A 72 -3.24 3.05 6.56
C LEU A 72 -2.13 3.02 5.50
N CYS A 73 -1.64 1.83 5.20
CA CYS A 73 -0.54 1.56 4.28
C CYS A 73 -1.02 0.86 3.01
N PHE A 74 -0.36 1.19 1.91
CA PHE A 74 -0.58 0.66 0.57
C PHE A 74 0.76 0.17 0.04
N ILE A 75 0.81 -1.05 -0.47
CA ILE A 75 2.01 -1.60 -1.09
C ILE A 75 1.65 -2.10 -2.47
N ASN A 76 2.31 -1.58 -3.49
CA ASN A 76 2.02 -1.96 -4.86
C ASN A 76 2.34 -3.46 -5.07
N GLN A 77 1.36 -4.24 -5.54
CA GLN A 77 1.50 -5.69 -5.73
C GLN A 77 1.26 -6.17 -7.16
N ILE A 78 0.79 -5.28 -8.05
CA ILE A 78 0.67 -5.54 -9.48
C ILE A 78 1.38 -4.43 -10.25
N ASN A 79 1.82 -4.74 -11.47
CA ASN A 79 2.62 -3.85 -12.30
C ASN A 79 2.10 -2.41 -12.32
N ALA A 80 3.04 -1.48 -12.26
CA ALA A 80 2.81 -0.06 -12.44
C ALA A 80 1.82 0.62 -11.46
N GLY A 81 1.36 0.00 -10.37
CA GLY A 81 0.40 0.63 -9.45
C GLY A 81 -1.06 0.26 -9.70
N ASP A 82 -1.32 -0.81 -10.46
CA ASP A 82 -2.67 -1.26 -10.79
C ASP A 82 -3.43 -1.82 -9.57
N GLU A 83 -2.72 -2.43 -8.63
CA GLU A 83 -3.32 -3.03 -7.44
C GLU A 83 -2.42 -2.86 -6.22
N TRP A 84 -3.03 -2.41 -5.12
CA TRP A 84 -2.34 -2.09 -3.88
C TRP A 84 -2.83 -3.01 -2.77
N LEU A 85 -1.91 -3.71 -2.10
CA LEU A 85 -2.20 -4.37 -0.83
C LEU A 85 -2.50 -3.29 0.21
N VAL A 86 -3.67 -3.35 0.83
CA VAL A 86 -4.09 -2.39 1.85
C VAL A 86 -3.93 -2.98 3.25
N ILE A 87 -3.22 -2.26 4.11
CA ILE A 87 -2.93 -2.65 5.48
C ILE A 87 -3.35 -1.53 6.43
N ARG A 88 -4.25 -1.82 7.38
CA ARG A 88 -4.60 -0.89 8.46
C ARG A 88 -4.04 -1.43 9.77
N ASP A 89 -3.23 -0.63 10.46
CA ASP A 89 -2.49 -1.04 11.67
C ASP A 89 -1.56 -2.22 11.41
N GLY A 90 -2.00 -3.44 11.67
CA GLY A 90 -1.27 -4.67 11.38
C GLY A 90 -2.13 -5.70 10.67
N LEU A 91 -3.23 -5.25 10.05
CA LEU A 91 -4.18 -6.10 9.36
C LEU A 91 -4.16 -5.76 7.86
N ALA A 92 -3.61 -6.67 7.06
CA ALA A 92 -3.92 -6.71 5.63
C ALA A 92 -5.36 -7.19 5.48
N PHE A 93 -6.20 -6.44 4.76
CA PHE A 93 -7.62 -6.76 4.65
C PHE A 93 -8.17 -6.78 3.22
N GLU A 94 -7.56 -6.04 2.28
CA GLU A 94 -8.01 -6.06 0.89
C GLU A 94 -6.92 -5.62 -0.08
N SER A 95 -7.26 -5.76 -1.36
CA SER A 95 -6.55 -5.18 -2.49
C SER A 95 -7.38 -4.04 -3.09
N LEU A 96 -6.74 -2.95 -3.48
CA LEU A 96 -7.42 -1.75 -3.99
C LEU A 96 -6.82 -1.30 -5.32
N THR A 97 -7.65 -1.03 -6.31
CA THR A 97 -7.27 -0.32 -7.54
C THR A 97 -7.63 1.15 -7.40
N ALA A 98 -6.70 1.97 -6.89
CA ALA A 98 -6.98 3.38 -6.61
C ALA A 98 -7.28 4.20 -7.87
N GLY A 99 -6.65 3.86 -9.01
CA GLY A 99 -6.90 4.51 -10.30
C GLY A 99 -8.31 4.27 -10.88
N ALA A 100 -9.08 3.33 -10.33
CA ALA A 100 -10.47 3.07 -10.73
C ALA A 100 -11.49 3.93 -9.97
N MET A 101 -11.05 4.73 -8.99
CA MET A 101 -11.91 5.63 -8.22
C MET A 101 -11.57 7.08 -8.49
N GLU A 102 -12.59 7.93 -8.54
CA GLU A 102 -12.37 9.37 -8.51
C GLU A 102 -11.95 9.85 -7.10
N TYR A 103 -11.20 10.96 -7.02
CA TYR A 103 -10.70 11.48 -5.74
C TYR A 103 -11.76 11.61 -4.63
N PRO A 104 -12.98 12.13 -4.90
CA PRO A 104 -14.02 12.23 -3.87
C PRO A 104 -14.46 10.86 -3.32
N GLU A 105 -14.47 9.83 -4.16
CA GLU A 105 -14.84 8.46 -3.78
C GLU A 105 -13.73 7.81 -2.96
N PHE A 106 -12.49 7.92 -3.42
CA PHE A 106 -11.31 7.48 -2.67
C PHE A 106 -11.25 8.14 -1.28
N LYS A 107 -11.48 9.45 -1.21
CA LYS A 107 -11.51 10.19 0.06
C LYS A 107 -12.62 9.70 1.00
N LYS A 108 -13.80 9.35 0.47
CA LYS A 108 -14.89 8.76 1.26
C LYS A 108 -14.51 7.35 1.74
N TRP A 109 -13.92 6.53 0.87
CA TRP A 109 -13.44 5.19 1.21
C TRP A 109 -12.39 5.24 2.33
N VAL A 110 -11.36 6.10 2.23
CA VAL A 110 -10.36 6.28 3.29
C VAL A 110 -11.03 6.65 4.61
N LYS A 111 -11.99 7.59 4.59
CA LYS A 111 -12.71 7.99 5.82
C LYS A 111 -13.52 6.86 6.45
N ARG A 112 -14.06 5.93 5.66
CA ARG A 112 -14.79 4.76 6.17
C ARG A 112 -13.82 3.76 6.80
N VAL A 113 -12.76 3.39 6.08
CA VAL A 113 -11.69 2.49 6.57
C VAL A 113 -11.07 3.01 7.87
N MET A 114 -10.82 4.32 7.96
CA MET A 114 -10.24 4.93 9.17
C MET A 114 -11.17 4.91 10.39
N LYS A 115 -12.48 4.78 10.19
CA LYS A 115 -13.49 4.67 11.25
C LYS A 115 -13.88 3.22 11.56
N ALA A 116 -13.59 2.30 10.65
CA ALA A 116 -13.92 0.89 10.76
C ALA A 116 -13.26 0.24 11.98
N THR A 117 -13.98 -0.68 12.61
CA THR A 117 -13.39 -1.60 13.58
C THR A 117 -12.55 -2.65 12.86
N GLU A 118 -11.69 -3.37 13.58
CA GLU A 118 -10.96 -4.49 13.01
C GLU A 118 -11.90 -5.56 12.43
N GLN A 119 -13.05 -5.80 13.08
CA GLN A 119 -14.05 -6.76 12.61
C GLN A 119 -14.70 -6.30 11.30
N ASP A 120 -14.98 -5.00 11.16
CA ASP A 120 -15.55 -4.45 9.93
C ASP A 120 -14.57 -4.60 8.76
N LEU A 121 -13.27 -4.38 9.00
CA LEU A 121 -12.21 -4.56 8.01
C LEU A 121 -12.06 -6.04 7.60
N ARG A 122 -12.07 -6.97 8.56
CA ARG A 122 -12.01 -8.42 8.29
C ARG A 122 -13.18 -8.91 7.44
N ASN A 123 -14.35 -8.29 7.63
CA ASN A 123 -15.58 -8.66 6.93
C ASN A 123 -15.85 -7.81 5.68
N LEU A 124 -15.05 -6.77 5.41
CA LEU A 124 -15.27 -5.78 4.35
C LEU A 124 -16.66 -5.10 4.43
N THR A 125 -17.07 -4.70 5.64
CA THR A 125 -18.41 -4.14 5.94
C THR A 125 -18.40 -2.68 6.41
N TYR A 126 -17.46 -1.89 5.89
CA TYR A 126 -17.17 -0.52 6.37
C TYR A 126 -17.70 0.61 5.47
#